data_AF-A0A9W8PTJ0-F1
#
_entry.id   AF-A0A9W8PTJ0-F1
#
_cell.length_a   1.000
_cell.length_b   1.000
_cell.length_c   1.000
_cell.angle_alpha   90.00
_cell.angle_beta   90.00
_cell.angle_gamma   90.00
#
_symmetry.space_group_name_H-M   'P 1'
#
loop_
_entity.id
_entity.type
_entity.pdbx_description
1 polymer ?
#
loop_
_entity_poly.entity_id
_entity_poly.type
_entity_poly.pdbx_seq_one_letter_code
_entity_poly.pdbx_strand_id
1 'polypeptide(L)'
;MAYYDNNHSSANQARPQDYTDVVHGRNVHWEGATVKGTFSSGVTFTSNIFADAANKDINQWAGSGSNGFKDFTCWKTGSPRGKPFLLYKVDGWEAYSIYFCRNNN
;
A
#
# COMPACT_ATOMS: atom_id res chain seq x y z
N MET A 1 4.68 -3.05 2.99
CA MET A 1 3.21 -2.82 2.92
C MET A 1 2.71 -2.50 4.32
N ALA A 2 1.69 -1.65 4.44
CA ALA A 2 1.05 -1.33 5.72
C ALA A 2 -0.42 -1.73 5.68
N TYR A 3 -0.92 -2.28 6.78
CA TYR A 3 -2.29 -2.70 6.96
C TYR A 3 -2.99 -1.79 7.98
N TYR A 4 -4.13 -1.26 7.55
CA TYR A 4 -5.07 -0.58 8.43
C TYR A 4 -6.42 -1.30 8.38
N ASP A 5 -6.99 -1.60 9.54
CA ASP A 5 -8.34 -2.13 9.62
C ASP A 5 -9.40 -1.02 9.41
N ASN A 6 -10.67 -1.40 9.31
CA ASN A 6 -11.76 -0.46 9.05
C ASN A 6 -12.00 0.58 10.17
N ASN A 7 -11.51 0.31 11.38
CA ASN A 7 -11.69 1.17 12.55
C ASN A 7 -10.45 2.07 12.81
N HIS A 8 -9.42 1.97 11.98
CA HIS A 8 -8.19 2.72 12.12
C HIS A 8 -7.92 3.63 10.93
N SER A 9 -7.55 4.86 11.27
CA SER A 9 -7.21 5.87 10.27
C SER A 9 -5.75 5.71 9.84
N SER A 10 -5.50 5.80 8.53
CA SER A 10 -4.17 5.96 7.96
C SER A 10 -3.74 7.43 7.84
N ALA A 11 -4.45 8.35 8.49
CA ALA A 11 -4.16 9.79 8.45
C ALA A 11 -3.14 10.20 9.52
N ASN A 12 -2.57 11.40 9.37
CA ASN A 12 -1.75 12.07 10.38
C ASN A 12 -0.59 11.21 10.91
N GLN A 13 0.07 10.46 10.02
CA GLN A 13 1.21 9.61 10.36
C GLN A 13 0.88 8.48 11.34
N ALA A 14 -0.40 8.09 11.45
CA ALA A 14 -0.85 7.03 12.33
C ALA A 14 -0.12 5.71 12.02
N ARG A 15 0.38 5.06 13.07
CA ARG A 15 1.06 3.76 12.95
C ARG A 15 0.05 2.71 12.46
N PRO A 16 0.40 1.88 11.46
CA PRO A 16 -0.46 0.79 11.03
C PRO A 16 -0.62 -0.28 12.11
N GLN A 17 -1.73 -1.03 12.04
CA GLN A 17 -1.96 -2.18 12.91
C GLN A 17 -0.90 -3.25 12.66
N ASP A 18 -0.52 -3.43 11.39
CA ASP A 18 0.52 -4.35 10.98
C ASP A 18 1.24 -3.81 9.74
N TYR A 19 2.51 -4.14 9.59
CA TYR A 19 3.28 -3.82 8.41
C TYR A 19 4.28 -4.94 8.14
N THR A 20 4.62 -5.08 6.87
CA THR A 20 5.61 -6.03 6.40
C THR A 20 6.63 -5.30 5.56
N ASP A 21 7.89 -5.52 5.90
CA ASP A 21 9.01 -5.05 5.12
C ASP A 21 9.22 -5.98 3.93
N VAL A 22 8.67 -5.58 2.79
CA VAL A 22 8.66 -6.40 1.57
C VAL A 22 10.08 -6.62 1.05
N VAL A 23 10.93 -5.59 1.12
CA VAL A 23 12.34 -5.66 0.75
C VAL A 23 13.14 -4.81 1.73
N HIS A 24 13.78 -5.47 2.69
CA HIS A 24 14.51 -4.78 3.75
C HIS A 24 15.58 -3.82 3.22
N GLY A 25 15.47 -2.55 3.61
CA GLY A 25 16.44 -1.49 3.28
C GLY A 25 16.51 -1.11 1.80
N ARG A 26 15.50 -1.43 0.97
CA ARG A 26 15.47 -1.06 -0.45
C ARG A 26 14.12 -0.53 -0.89
N ASN A 27 14.12 0.29 -1.94
CA ASN A 27 12.90 0.70 -2.60
C ASN A 27 12.28 -0.48 -3.36
N VAL A 28 10.96 -0.63 -3.22
CA VAL A 28 10.16 -1.61 -3.95
C VAL A 28 9.66 -0.98 -5.24
N HIS A 29 9.87 -1.66 -6.37
CA HIS A 29 9.19 -1.32 -7.62
C HIS A 29 7.83 -2.01 -7.64
N TRP A 30 6.75 -1.22 -7.67
CA TRP A 30 5.39 -1.74 -7.54
C TRP A 30 4.74 -1.97 -8.89
N GLU A 31 4.94 -1.03 -9.81
CA GLU A 31 4.31 -0.97 -11.12
C GLU A 31 4.75 -2.14 -12.00
N GLY A 32 3.78 -2.86 -12.58
CA GLY A 32 4.06 -4.01 -13.45
C GLY A 32 4.60 -5.24 -12.73
N ALA A 33 4.76 -5.19 -11.40
CA ALA A 33 5.27 -6.27 -10.59
C ALA A 33 4.17 -6.90 -9.71
N THR A 34 4.23 -8.22 -9.56
CA THR A 34 3.49 -8.92 -8.50
C THR A 34 4.33 -8.87 -7.23
N VAL A 35 3.88 -8.10 -6.25
CA VAL A 35 4.58 -7.92 -4.98
C VAL A 35 3.79 -8.58 -3.86
N LYS A 36 4.48 -9.31 -2.98
CA LYS A 36 3.86 -10.03 -1.85
C LYS A 36 4.43 -9.54 -0.53
N GLY A 37 3.58 -9.43 0.47
CA GLY A 37 3.97 -9.14 1.85
C GLY A 37 3.19 -10.01 2.82
N THR A 38 3.90 -10.69 3.72
CA THR A 38 3.30 -11.51 4.78
C THR A 38 3.31 -10.72 6.08
N PHE A 39 2.12 -10.53 6.64
CA PHE A 39 1.88 -9.83 7.90
C PHE A 39 2.14 -10.75 9.10
N SER A 40 2.23 -10.18 10.31
CA SER A 40 2.52 -10.93 11.55
C SER A 40 1.48 -12.01 11.86
N SER A 41 0.24 -11.84 11.37
CA SER A 41 -0.83 -12.84 11.45
C SER A 41 -0.62 -14.07 10.56
N GLY A 42 0.37 -14.07 9.68
CA GLY A 42 0.59 -15.11 8.66
C GLY A 42 -0.20 -14.90 7.37
N VAL A 43 -1.11 -13.92 7.32
CA VAL A 43 -1.83 -13.57 6.10
C VAL A 43 -0.88 -12.90 5.11
N THR A 44 -0.89 -13.38 3.86
CA THR A 44 -0.09 -12.80 2.77
C THR A 44 -0.97 -11.97 1.85
N PHE A 45 -0.63 -10.70 1.68
CA PHE A 45 -1.23 -9.84 0.68
C PHE A 45 -0.38 -9.85 -0.60
N THR A 46 -1.02 -10.11 -1.73
CA THR A 46 -0.43 -10.05 -3.07
C THR A 46 -0.99 -8.84 -3.79
N SER A 47 -0.14 -7.87 -4.14
CA SER A 47 -0.51 -6.71 -4.95
C SER A 47 -0.08 -6.88 -6.40
N ASN A 48 -0.93 -6.45 -7.33
CA ASN A 48 -0.65 -6.34 -8.75
C ASN A 48 -0.98 -4.91 -9.20
N ILE A 49 0.03 -4.05 -9.20
CA ILE A 49 -0.11 -2.66 -9.63
C ILE A 49 0.19 -2.59 -11.14
N PHE A 50 -0.64 -1.87 -11.90
CA PHE A 50 -0.46 -1.75 -13.34
C PHE A 50 0.87 -1.06 -13.68
N ALA A 51 1.49 -1.47 -14.79
CA ALA A 51 2.76 -0.90 -15.23
C ALA A 51 2.68 0.62 -15.50
N ASP A 52 1.50 1.11 -15.88
CA ASP A 52 1.23 2.52 -16.15
C ASP A 52 0.70 3.30 -14.93
N ALA A 53 0.59 2.66 -13.76
CA ALA A 53 -0.08 3.24 -12.59
C ALA A 53 0.58 4.52 -12.07
N ALA A 54 1.89 4.69 -12.30
CA ALA A 54 2.61 5.91 -11.93
C ALA A 54 2.11 7.17 -12.65
N ASN A 55 1.56 7.02 -13.87
CA ASN A 55 1.08 8.12 -14.70
C ASN A 55 -0.40 8.45 -14.48
N LYS A 56 -1.09 7.71 -13.60
CA LYS A 56 -2.49 7.94 -13.32
C LYS A 56 -2.68 9.08 -12.33
N ASP A 57 -3.82 9.77 -12.44
CA ASP A 57 -4.22 10.77 -11.45
C ASP A 57 -4.49 10.14 -10.08
N ILE A 58 -4.43 10.94 -9.02
CA ILE A 58 -4.80 10.52 -7.67
C ILE A 58 -6.23 9.99 -7.67
N ASN A 59 -6.47 8.91 -6.92
CA ASN A 59 -7.73 8.16 -6.82
C ASN A 59 -8.16 7.43 -8.09
N GLN A 60 -7.33 7.40 -9.13
CA GLN A 60 -7.57 6.52 -10.27
C GLN A 60 -7.22 5.07 -9.94
N TRP A 61 -7.98 4.16 -10.54
CA TRP A 61 -7.75 2.73 -10.41
C TRP A 61 -6.36 2.35 -10.93
N ALA A 62 -5.55 1.76 -10.06
CA ALA A 62 -4.12 1.52 -10.28
C ALA A 62 -3.75 0.02 -10.25
N GLY A 63 -4.71 -0.87 -9.96
CA GLY A 63 -4.44 -2.30 -9.91
C GLY A 63 -5.38 -3.05 -8.98
N SER A 64 -4.96 -4.24 -8.60
CA SER A 64 -5.69 -5.11 -7.67
C SER A 64 -4.77 -5.67 -6.60
N GLY A 65 -5.38 -6.19 -5.55
CA GLY A 65 -4.68 -7.02 -4.57
C GLY A 65 -5.59 -8.11 -4.04
N SER A 66 -4.99 -9.13 -3.43
CA SER A 66 -5.72 -10.22 -2.79
C SER A 66 -4.96 -10.69 -1.56
N ASN A 67 -5.69 -11.05 -0.51
CA ASN A 67 -5.11 -11.70 0.67
C ASN A 67 -5.37 -13.21 0.71
N GLY A 68 -5.86 -13.79 -0.39
CA GLY A 68 -6.29 -15.20 -0.47
C GLY A 68 -7.70 -15.47 0.06
N PHE A 69 -8.32 -14.50 0.74
CA PHE A 69 -9.70 -14.59 1.25
C PHE A 69 -10.64 -13.59 0.57
N LYS A 70 -10.11 -12.43 0.20
CA LYS A 70 -10.84 -11.31 -0.40
C LYS A 70 -9.96 -10.65 -1.45
N ASP A 71 -10.64 -10.07 -2.44
CA ASP A 71 -10.03 -9.21 -3.44
C ASP A 71 -10.20 -7.75 -3.06
N PHE A 72 -9.22 -6.96 -3.49
CA PHE A 72 -9.09 -5.55 -3.19
C PHE A 72 -8.86 -4.84 -4.50
N THR A 73 -9.47 -3.67 -4.64
CA THR A 73 -9.09 -2.73 -5.69
C THR A 73 -7.97 -1.85 -5.13
N CYS A 74 -7.01 -1.45 -5.96
CA CYS A 74 -5.93 -0.55 -5.57
C CYS A 74 -6.01 0.73 -6.38
N TRP A 75 -5.74 1.88 -5.75
CA TRP A 75 -5.80 3.20 -6.37
C TRP A 75 -4.52 3.97 -6.14
N LYS A 76 -4.22 4.88 -7.08
CA LYS A 76 -3.13 5.84 -6.92
C LYS A 76 -3.45 6.77 -5.75
N THR A 77 -2.45 7.04 -4.92
CA THR A 77 -2.56 8.05 -3.86
C THR A 77 -1.36 8.96 -3.83
N GLY A 78 -1.53 10.07 -3.14
CA GLY A 78 -0.56 11.13 -3.04
C GLY A 78 -1.14 12.31 -2.26
N SER A 79 -0.25 13.23 -1.94
CA SER A 79 -0.62 14.57 -1.47
C SER A 79 -1.39 15.33 -2.57
N PRO A 80 -2.10 16.42 -2.23
CA PRO A 80 -2.74 17.30 -3.22
C PRO A 80 -1.82 17.83 -4.33
N ARG A 81 -0.50 17.72 -4.16
CA ARG A 81 0.53 18.11 -5.14
C ARG A 81 1.01 16.96 -6.03
N GLY A 82 0.32 15.81 -6.04
CA GLY A 82 0.69 14.65 -6.87
C GLY A 82 1.87 13.82 -6.35
N LYS A 83 2.46 14.18 -5.20
CA LYS A 83 3.64 13.51 -4.65
C LYS A 83 3.27 12.49 -3.57
N PRO A 84 4.00 11.37 -3.44
CA PRO A 84 3.89 10.48 -2.28
C PRO A 84 3.98 11.28 -0.98
N PHE A 85 3.14 10.95 0.00
CA PHE A 85 3.15 11.60 1.32
C PHE A 85 3.60 10.62 2.39
N LEU A 86 4.21 11.13 3.45
CA LEU A 86 4.64 10.33 4.59
C LEU A 86 3.43 9.69 5.25
N LEU A 87 3.34 8.36 5.19
CA LEU A 87 2.24 7.59 5.76
C LEU A 87 2.45 7.31 7.23
N TYR A 88 3.65 6.90 7.63
CA TYR A 88 4.05 6.66 9.02
C TYR A 88 5.57 6.55 9.12
N LYS A 89 6.09 6.58 10.36
CA LYS A 89 7.49 6.27 10.67
C LYS A 89 7.56 5.00 11.50
N VAL A 90 8.54 4.15 11.23
CA VAL A 90 8.75 2.92 11.99
C VAL A 90 10.21 2.50 11.95
N ASP A 91 10.78 2.06 13.07
CA ASP A 91 12.15 1.52 13.16
C ASP A 91 13.23 2.42 12.52
N GLY A 92 13.05 3.75 12.61
CA GLY A 92 13.94 4.74 12.01
C GLY A 92 13.70 5.03 10.53
N TRP A 93 12.73 4.37 9.90
CA TRP A 93 12.36 4.53 8.50
C TRP A 93 11.14 5.43 8.32
N GLU A 94 11.10 6.12 7.18
CA GLU A 94 9.96 6.88 6.70
C GLU A 94 9.27 6.10 5.59
N ALA A 95 8.01 5.71 5.81
CA ALA A 95 7.22 4.97 4.82
C ALA A 95 6.27 5.94 4.10
N TYR A 96 6.38 6.03 2.78
CA TYR A 96 5.56 6.91 1.95
C TYR A 96 4.44 6.14 1.25
N SER A 97 3.24 6.73 1.21
CA SER A 97 2.11 6.16 0.51
C SER A 97 2.15 6.51 -0.98
N ILE A 98 2.07 5.48 -1.83
CA ILE A 98 2.06 5.58 -3.29
C ILE A 98 0.76 5.00 -3.87
N TYR A 99 0.29 3.90 -3.27
CA TYR A 99 -0.97 3.24 -3.59
C TYR A 99 -1.69 2.87 -2.29
N PHE A 100 -3.01 2.87 -2.31
CA PHE A 100 -3.81 2.21 -1.27
C PHE A 100 -4.73 1.18 -1.91
N CYS A 101 -5.02 0.12 -1.16
CA CYS A 101 -5.97 -0.89 -1.55
C CYS A 101 -7.04 -1.02 -0.48
N ARG A 102 -8.29 -1.14 -0.91
CA ARG A 102 -9.44 -1.39 -0.03
C ARG A 102 -10.37 -2.39 -0.70
N ASN A 103 -11.07 -3.15 0.13
CA ASN A 103 -12.14 -4.00 -0.34
C ASN A 103 -13.34 -3.12 -0.72
N ASN A 104 -14.01 -3.41 -1.83
CA ASN A 104 -15.19 -2.66 -2.30
C ASN A 104 -16.51 -3.13 -1.65
N ASN A 105 -16.44 -3.86 -0.53
CA ASN A 105 -17.64 -4.31 0.20
C ASN A 105 -18.54 -3.16 0.61
#